data_AF-A0A1M6MY90-F1
#
_entry.id   AF-A0A1M6MY90-F1
#
_cell.length_a   1.000
_cell.length_b   1.000
_cell.length_c   1.000
_cell.angle_alpha   90.00
_cell.angle_beta   90.00
_cell.angle_gamma   90.00
#
_symmetry.space_group_name_H-M   'P 1'
#
loop_
_entity.id
_entity.type
_entity.pdbx_description
1 polymer ?
#
loop_
_entity_poly.entity_id
_entity_poly.type
_entity_poly.pdbx_seq_one_letter_code
_entity_poly.pdbx_strand_id
1 'polypeptide(L)'
;MVSHSDKEMFSFYKVLLDALPEAITMVNREGEVLAWNQAAAKLYDILPEQIIGQPIGQFFQRGSLMLFQVMESGLPVYGVYHQPRPDKHVYIHTVPVHNREGHLVGAISMEQDITDLVRLSEERYAQQNGNLDEDWQTLLDTQNHALREVIHFLDKIDKLRPDAPLLLLGENGSGKEWLARWIHTAAKRKGPFVIVDCQVLPEGILDMELFGQSAEWYTSQSSEKAGKLETAGQGTLFLRNVDKMAEKTQLKLAQALQSGGLAKTDGQWLPMTCRVVGAAHVMPDADVSETLVSNLRFLFYELRVPSLRERKEDIPAICHFYLAQAAKRFAKGLPQLSPEVMAALTNYHWPGNLPELRRAMEWMLLNAGEGPLTLEHLPRELRPMTVEQLTDLSLPLNDYAQEMERKRIVAALEQTSGNKAQAARLLGISRGALYYKMRQYHLTEY
;
A
#
# COMPACT_ATOMS: atom_id res chain seq x y z
N MET A 1 13.20 1.00 -47.72
CA MET A 1 12.39 2.23 -47.59
C MET A 1 11.48 2.03 -46.40
N VAL A 2 11.72 2.75 -45.30
CA VAL A 2 10.82 2.75 -44.14
C VAL A 2 9.47 3.31 -44.61
N SER A 3 8.36 2.58 -44.36
CA SER A 3 7.06 2.96 -44.91
C SER A 3 6.59 4.31 -44.33
N HIS A 4 5.73 5.04 -45.03
CA HIS A 4 5.19 6.31 -44.53
C HIS A 4 4.51 6.14 -43.16
N SER A 5 3.84 5.01 -42.95
CA SER A 5 3.22 4.59 -41.69
C SER A 5 4.23 4.40 -40.56
N ASP A 6 5.41 3.87 -40.83
CA ASP A 6 6.46 3.67 -39.80
C ASP A 6 7.04 5.00 -39.30
N LYS A 7 7.13 6.01 -40.18
CA LYS A 7 7.60 7.36 -39.80
C LYS A 7 6.60 8.11 -38.92
N GLU A 8 5.31 7.96 -39.19
CA GLU A 8 4.25 8.52 -38.35
C GLU A 8 4.22 7.84 -36.98
N MET A 9 4.26 6.50 -36.95
CA MET A 9 4.32 5.73 -35.70
C MET A 9 5.54 6.10 -34.85
N PHE A 10 6.72 6.27 -35.47
CA PHE A 10 7.91 6.74 -34.77
C PHE A 10 7.72 8.10 -34.09
N SER A 11 6.97 9.00 -34.72
CA SER A 11 6.67 10.33 -34.15
C SER A 11 5.77 10.20 -32.91
N PHE A 12 4.75 9.34 -32.95
CA PHE A 12 3.92 9.04 -31.77
C PHE A 12 4.73 8.42 -30.62
N TYR A 13 5.62 7.47 -30.92
CA TYR A 13 6.48 6.87 -29.90
C TYR A 13 7.38 7.89 -29.22
N LYS A 14 7.98 8.81 -29.98
CA LYS A 14 8.83 9.86 -29.42
C LYS A 14 8.04 10.77 -28.46
N VAL A 15 6.86 11.22 -28.88
CA VAL A 15 5.98 12.05 -28.03
C VAL A 15 5.55 11.29 -26.78
N LEU A 16 5.23 10.00 -26.89
CA LEU A 16 4.88 9.16 -25.75
C LEU A 16 6.03 9.07 -24.74
N LEU A 17 7.24 8.79 -25.20
CA LEU A 17 8.42 8.69 -24.34
C LEU A 17 8.72 10.00 -23.60
N ASP A 18 8.56 11.14 -24.28
CA ASP A 18 8.81 12.46 -23.69
C ASP A 18 7.67 12.94 -22.77
N ALA A 19 6.46 12.37 -22.90
CA ALA A 19 5.33 12.66 -22.02
C ALA A 19 5.39 11.91 -20.68
N LEU A 20 6.18 10.83 -20.60
CA LEU A 20 6.33 10.04 -19.38
C LEU A 20 7.26 10.75 -18.38
N PRO A 21 6.87 10.85 -17.10
CA PRO A 21 7.69 11.51 -16.08
C PRO A 21 8.94 10.69 -15.71
N GLU A 22 8.93 9.38 -15.94
CA GLU A 22 10.05 8.50 -15.64
C GLU A 22 11.14 8.55 -16.71
N ALA A 23 12.39 8.34 -16.30
CA ALA A 23 13.51 8.25 -17.21
C ALA A 23 13.43 6.93 -17.99
N ILE A 24 13.41 7.02 -19.32
CA ILE A 24 13.29 5.85 -20.19
C ILE A 24 14.49 5.75 -21.10
N THR A 25 15.09 4.56 -21.10
CA THR A 25 16.22 4.17 -21.93
C THR A 25 15.88 2.92 -22.71
N MET A 26 16.12 2.91 -24.02
CA MET A 26 15.96 1.74 -24.86
C MET A 26 17.27 1.42 -25.56
N VAL A 27 17.65 0.14 -25.61
CA VAL A 27 18.85 -0.33 -26.32
C VAL A 27 18.54 -1.49 -27.25
N ASN A 28 19.29 -1.62 -28.34
CA ASN A 28 19.28 -2.82 -29.17
C ASN A 28 20.12 -3.94 -28.54
N ARG A 29 20.17 -5.10 -29.19
CA ARG A 29 20.94 -6.28 -28.75
C ARG A 29 22.44 -6.00 -28.62
N GLU A 30 22.98 -5.09 -29.42
CA GLU A 30 24.37 -4.66 -29.40
C GLU A 30 24.65 -3.63 -28.29
N GLY A 31 23.61 -3.15 -27.59
CA GLY A 31 23.71 -2.15 -26.54
C GLY A 31 23.76 -0.70 -27.07
N GLU A 32 23.45 -0.47 -28.33
CA GLU A 32 23.28 0.87 -28.91
C GLU A 32 21.97 1.49 -28.42
N VAL A 33 22.03 2.75 -27.98
CA VAL A 33 20.86 3.46 -27.45
C VAL A 33 19.93 3.87 -28.58
N LEU A 34 18.72 3.31 -28.58
CA LEU A 34 17.66 3.59 -29.54
C LEU A 34 16.78 4.76 -29.11
N ALA A 35 16.57 4.93 -27.80
CA ALA A 35 15.76 6.00 -27.26
C ALA A 35 16.25 6.45 -25.89
N TRP A 36 16.12 7.75 -25.65
CA TRP A 36 16.52 8.45 -24.43
C TRP A 36 15.60 9.67 -24.27
N ASN A 37 14.69 9.62 -23.30
CA ASN A 37 13.68 10.68 -23.14
C ASN A 37 14.19 11.89 -22.33
N GLN A 38 13.38 12.95 -22.29
CA GLN A 38 13.73 14.16 -21.53
C GLN A 38 13.94 13.93 -20.03
N ALA A 39 13.22 12.98 -19.42
CA ALA A 39 13.41 12.64 -18.02
C ALA A 39 14.78 11.98 -17.78
N ALA A 40 15.20 11.06 -18.65
CA ALA A 40 16.53 10.45 -18.59
C ALA A 40 17.64 11.51 -18.79
N ALA A 41 17.43 12.44 -19.72
CA ALA A 41 18.39 13.52 -19.96
C ALA A 41 18.60 14.40 -18.72
N LYS A 42 17.52 14.73 -17.99
CA LYS A 42 17.61 15.51 -16.75
C LYS A 42 18.22 14.71 -15.59
N LEU A 43 17.87 13.43 -15.48
CA LEU A 43 18.33 12.57 -14.39
C LEU A 43 19.85 12.35 -14.45
N TYR A 44 20.37 12.11 -15.66
CA TYR A 44 21.76 11.76 -15.89
C TYR A 44 22.63 12.91 -16.38
N ASP A 45 22.03 14.06 -16.71
CA ASP A 45 22.72 15.22 -17.29
C ASP A 45 23.42 14.89 -18.62
N ILE A 46 22.74 14.09 -19.47
CA ILE A 46 23.21 13.66 -20.79
C ILE A 46 22.15 13.98 -21.83
N LEU A 47 22.51 14.77 -22.84
CA LEU A 47 21.56 15.16 -23.89
C LEU A 47 21.26 13.99 -24.84
N PRO A 48 20.03 13.84 -25.34
CA PRO A 48 19.67 12.76 -26.28
C PRO A 48 20.60 12.70 -27.51
N GLU A 49 21.03 13.85 -28.03
CA GLU A 49 21.92 13.97 -29.18
C GLU A 49 23.32 13.38 -28.96
N GLN A 50 23.75 13.27 -27.70
CA GLN A 50 25.06 12.75 -27.35
C GLN A 50 25.06 11.23 -27.25
N ILE A 51 23.94 10.64 -26.83
CA ILE A 51 23.86 9.23 -26.43
C ILE A 51 23.10 8.36 -27.43
N ILE A 52 22.08 8.88 -28.11
CA ILE A 52 21.31 8.09 -29.10
C ILE A 52 22.21 7.70 -30.27
N GLY A 53 22.17 6.42 -30.64
CA GLY A 53 23.03 5.82 -31.66
C GLY A 53 24.44 5.47 -31.18
N GLN A 54 24.75 5.70 -29.90
CA GLN A 54 26.01 5.30 -29.29
C GLN A 54 25.81 4.06 -28.40
N PRO A 55 26.85 3.21 -28.23
CA PRO A 55 26.83 2.14 -27.23
C PRO A 55 26.66 2.70 -25.81
N ILE A 56 25.65 2.23 -25.08
CA ILE A 56 25.35 2.69 -23.72
C ILE A 56 26.53 2.51 -22.74
N GLY A 57 27.36 1.49 -22.98
CA GLY A 57 28.56 1.22 -22.20
C GLY A 57 29.67 2.28 -22.30
N GLN A 58 29.56 3.25 -23.23
CA GLN A 58 30.47 4.40 -23.26
C GLN A 58 30.14 5.43 -22.16
N PHE A 59 28.90 5.47 -21.71
CA PHE A 59 28.41 6.42 -20.71
C PHE A 59 28.35 5.80 -19.32
N PHE A 60 28.13 4.49 -19.24
CA PHE A 60 27.92 3.78 -17.98
C PHE A 60 28.75 2.50 -17.90
N GLN A 61 29.15 2.12 -16.69
CA GLN A 61 29.87 0.87 -16.47
C GLN A 61 28.95 -0.33 -16.72
N ARG A 62 29.43 -1.31 -17.49
CA ARG A 62 28.64 -2.48 -17.91
C ARG A 62 28.04 -3.25 -16.72
N GLY A 63 28.74 -3.35 -15.60
CA GLY A 63 28.27 -4.04 -14.40
C GLY A 63 27.16 -3.30 -13.64
N SER A 64 26.95 -2.01 -13.90
CA SER A 64 25.91 -1.18 -13.27
C SER A 64 24.63 -1.10 -14.11
N LEU A 65 24.62 -1.69 -15.30
CA LEU A 65 23.53 -1.58 -16.26
C LEU A 65 22.63 -2.83 -16.21
N MET A 66 21.46 -2.67 -15.59
CA MET A 66 20.40 -3.70 -15.56
C MET A 66 19.99 -4.14 -16.98
N LEU A 67 20.12 -3.26 -17.97
CA LEU A 67 19.87 -3.55 -19.38
C LEU A 67 20.68 -4.75 -19.89
N PHE A 68 21.97 -4.84 -19.59
CA PHE A 68 22.78 -5.97 -20.04
C PHE A 68 22.41 -7.26 -19.31
N GLN A 69 22.15 -7.18 -18.00
CA GLN A 69 21.75 -8.34 -17.21
C GLN A 69 20.42 -8.94 -17.69
N VAL A 70 19.44 -8.10 -18.04
CA VAL A 70 18.15 -8.53 -18.57
C VAL A 70 18.26 -9.07 -19.99
N MET A 71 19.11 -8.50 -20.85
CA MET A 71 19.36 -9.04 -22.18
C MET A 71 20.10 -10.38 -22.14
N GLU A 72 21.04 -10.57 -21.21
CA GLU A 72 21.78 -11.83 -21.05
C GLU A 72 20.92 -12.93 -20.42
N SER A 73 20.09 -12.60 -19.42
CA SER A 73 19.20 -13.56 -18.75
C SER A 73 17.88 -13.82 -19.49
N GLY A 74 17.42 -12.87 -20.30
CA GLY A 74 16.09 -12.90 -20.93
C GLY A 74 14.93 -12.65 -19.97
N LEU A 75 15.20 -12.25 -18.73
CA LEU A 75 14.20 -12.12 -17.67
C LEU A 75 14.01 -10.67 -17.24
N PRO A 76 12.77 -10.20 -17.07
CA PRO A 76 12.53 -8.84 -16.63
C PRO A 76 12.91 -8.66 -15.17
N VAL A 77 13.42 -7.49 -14.83
CA VAL A 77 13.77 -7.07 -13.49
C VAL A 77 12.85 -5.94 -13.07
N TYR A 78 12.24 -6.07 -11.90
CA TYR A 78 11.35 -5.04 -11.38
C TYR A 78 11.81 -4.60 -10.01
N GLY A 79 11.98 -3.29 -9.89
CA GLY A 79 12.15 -2.64 -8.62
C GLY A 79 13.52 -2.83 -7.99
N VAL A 80 14.55 -2.57 -8.80
CA VAL A 80 15.92 -2.54 -8.30
C VAL A 80 16.29 -1.12 -7.95
N TYR A 81 16.66 -0.90 -6.69
CA TYR A 81 17.22 0.36 -6.26
C TYR A 81 18.62 0.55 -6.87
N HIS A 82 18.89 1.77 -7.32
CA HIS A 82 20.20 2.19 -7.80
C HIS A 82 20.44 3.65 -7.40
N GLN A 83 21.71 4.00 -7.17
CA GLN A 83 22.13 5.36 -6.87
C GLN A 83 23.10 5.82 -7.96
N PRO A 84 22.59 6.31 -9.12
CA PRO A 84 23.44 6.67 -10.26
C PRO A 84 24.38 7.83 -9.96
N ARG A 85 24.01 8.70 -9.02
CA ARG A 85 24.83 9.80 -8.51
C ARG A 85 24.65 9.89 -6.98
N PRO A 86 25.63 10.43 -6.23
CA PRO A 86 25.52 10.56 -4.78
C PRO A 86 24.25 11.27 -4.31
N ASP A 87 23.72 12.21 -5.10
CA ASP A 87 22.54 13.01 -4.82
C ASP A 87 21.25 12.48 -5.51
N LYS A 88 21.31 11.32 -6.18
CA LYS A 88 20.20 10.77 -6.95
C LYS A 88 19.91 9.33 -6.60
N HIS A 89 18.67 9.07 -6.21
CA HIS A 89 18.16 7.74 -5.89
C HIS A 89 17.10 7.36 -6.92
N VAL A 90 17.24 6.19 -7.53
CA VAL A 90 16.29 5.72 -8.55
C VAL A 90 15.85 4.29 -8.29
N TYR A 91 14.67 3.98 -8.81
CA TYR A 91 14.10 2.64 -8.81
C TYR A 91 13.91 2.17 -10.25
N ILE A 92 14.58 1.07 -10.59
CA ILE A 92 14.75 0.60 -11.96
C ILE A 92 13.82 -0.58 -12.25
N HIS A 93 13.10 -0.48 -13.36
CA HIS A 93 12.35 -1.57 -13.98
C HIS A 93 12.93 -1.80 -15.38
N THR A 94 13.42 -3.00 -15.66
CA THR A 94 14.04 -3.32 -16.94
C THR A 94 13.43 -4.57 -17.54
N VAL A 95 13.00 -4.50 -18.80
CA VAL A 95 12.33 -5.61 -19.49
C VAL A 95 13.03 -5.93 -20.82
N PRO A 96 13.16 -7.21 -21.19
CA PRO A 96 13.70 -7.61 -22.48
C PRO A 96 12.62 -7.45 -23.56
N VAL A 97 13.02 -6.98 -24.74
CA VAL A 97 12.13 -6.81 -25.90
C VAL A 97 12.36 -7.95 -26.87
N HIS A 98 11.27 -8.64 -27.22
CA HIS A 98 11.28 -9.71 -28.22
C HIS A 98 10.48 -9.28 -29.45
N ASN A 99 10.91 -9.72 -30.63
CA ASN A 99 10.12 -9.55 -31.85
C ASN A 99 8.95 -10.56 -31.89
N ARG A 100 8.12 -10.49 -32.94
CA ARG A 100 6.96 -11.39 -33.12
C ARG A 100 7.32 -12.88 -33.22
N GLU A 101 8.57 -13.18 -33.57
CA GLU A 101 9.09 -14.55 -33.69
C GLU A 101 9.69 -15.06 -32.36
N GLY A 102 9.70 -14.24 -31.31
CA GLY A 102 10.26 -14.57 -30.01
C GLY A 102 11.77 -14.34 -29.88
N HIS A 103 12.42 -13.72 -30.87
CA HIS A 103 13.84 -13.40 -30.80
C HIS A 103 14.08 -12.10 -30.02
N LEU A 104 15.06 -12.11 -29.09
CA LEU A 104 15.48 -10.93 -28.34
C LEU A 104 16.06 -9.86 -29.30
N VAL A 105 15.50 -8.66 -29.27
CA VAL A 105 15.91 -7.53 -30.10
C VAL A 105 16.50 -6.36 -29.31
N GLY A 106 16.35 -6.37 -27.98
CA GLY A 106 16.87 -5.30 -27.12
C GLY A 106 16.27 -5.34 -25.72
N ALA A 107 16.36 -4.22 -25.01
CA ALA A 107 15.75 -4.04 -23.70
C ALA A 107 15.30 -2.59 -23.48
N ILE A 108 14.30 -2.42 -22.60
CA ILE A 108 13.80 -1.12 -22.14
C ILE A 108 14.03 -1.04 -20.65
N SER A 109 14.61 0.06 -20.19
CA SER A 109 14.73 0.41 -18.79
C SER A 109 13.92 1.66 -18.49
N MET A 110 13.17 1.62 -17.40
CA MET A 110 12.39 2.70 -16.87
C MET A 110 12.86 2.96 -15.45
N GLU A 111 13.21 4.21 -15.16
CA GLU A 111 13.79 4.59 -13.88
C GLU A 111 12.97 5.71 -13.26
N GLN A 112 12.43 5.41 -12.08
CA GLN A 112 11.69 6.37 -11.28
C GLN A 112 12.67 7.09 -10.34
N ASP A 113 12.74 8.43 -10.43
CA ASP A 113 13.47 9.24 -9.45
C ASP A 113 12.69 9.25 -8.12
N ILE A 114 13.34 8.74 -7.06
CA ILE A 114 12.80 8.67 -5.70
C ILE A 114 13.63 9.51 -4.71
N THR A 115 14.49 10.38 -5.23
CA THR A 115 15.43 11.20 -4.44
C THR A 115 14.72 11.99 -3.35
N ASP A 116 13.61 12.66 -3.68
CA ASP A 116 12.87 13.46 -2.71
C ASP A 116 12.29 12.59 -1.58
N LEU A 117 11.87 11.35 -1.86
CA LEU A 117 11.35 10.44 -0.84
C LEU A 117 12.44 9.95 0.12
N VAL A 118 13.62 9.64 -0.41
CA VAL A 118 14.78 9.28 0.41
C VAL A 118 15.18 10.48 1.27
N ARG A 119 15.25 11.68 0.69
CA ARG A 119 15.58 12.91 1.42
C ARG A 119 14.58 13.19 2.54
N LEU A 120 13.28 13.08 2.27
CA LEU A 120 12.23 13.27 3.28
C LEU A 120 12.35 12.25 4.43
N SER A 121 12.72 11.01 4.12
CA SER A 121 13.02 10.00 5.13
C SER A 121 14.19 10.44 6.01
N GLU A 122 15.33 10.77 5.42
CA GLU A 122 16.54 11.17 6.14
C GLU A 122 16.33 12.45 6.98
N GLU A 123 15.66 13.46 6.43
CA GLU A 123 15.30 14.70 7.13
C GLU A 123 14.46 14.41 8.38
N ARG A 124 13.48 13.50 8.29
CA ARG A 124 12.65 13.08 9.43
C ARG A 124 13.48 12.44 10.53
N TYR A 125 14.39 11.53 10.17
CA TYR A 125 15.29 10.91 11.14
C TYR A 125 16.26 11.91 11.79
N ALA A 126 16.77 12.87 11.02
CA ALA A 126 17.69 13.90 11.50
C ALA A 126 17.02 14.91 12.45
N GLN A 127 15.78 15.33 12.15
CA GLN A 127 15.05 16.30 12.96
C GLN A 127 14.57 15.73 14.29
N GLN A 128 14.27 14.43 14.34
CA GLN A 128 13.62 13.82 15.48
C GLN A 128 14.57 13.28 16.55
N ASN A 129 15.88 13.13 16.31
CA ASN A 129 16.89 12.73 17.33
C ASN A 129 16.44 11.56 18.26
N GLY A 130 15.63 10.61 17.76
CA GLY A 130 15.09 9.52 18.58
C GLY A 130 13.93 9.88 19.50
N ASN A 131 13.24 11.00 19.26
CA ASN A 131 11.97 11.31 19.91
C ASN A 131 10.93 10.25 19.51
N LEU A 132 10.37 9.58 20.51
CA LEU A 132 9.37 8.53 20.32
C LEU A 132 7.94 9.05 20.54
N ASP A 133 7.78 10.31 20.93
CA ASP A 133 6.50 10.97 21.14
C ASP A 133 6.01 11.63 19.85
N GLU A 134 5.79 10.81 18.81
CA GLU A 134 5.11 11.28 17.62
C GLU A 134 3.59 11.30 17.80
N ASP A 135 2.99 12.47 17.60
CA ASP A 135 1.55 12.62 17.51
C ASP A 135 1.11 12.28 16.08
N TRP A 136 0.09 11.43 15.95
CA TRP A 136 -0.52 11.06 14.67
C TRP A 136 -1.07 12.29 13.92
N GLN A 137 -1.32 13.41 14.62
CA GLN A 137 -1.65 14.69 14.01
C GLN A 137 -0.57 15.21 13.06
N THR A 138 0.71 14.88 13.30
CA THR A 138 1.82 15.27 12.41
C THR A 138 1.77 14.59 11.05
N LEU A 139 1.02 13.49 10.92
CA LEU A 139 0.82 12.77 9.65
C LEU A 139 -0.20 13.45 8.73
N LEU A 140 -0.85 14.50 9.21
CA LEU A 140 -1.79 15.30 8.42
C LEU A 140 -1.13 16.54 7.80
N ASP A 141 0.13 16.82 8.14
CA ASP A 141 0.99 17.70 7.34
C ASP A 141 1.49 16.93 6.11
N THR A 142 0.53 16.61 5.25
CA THR A 142 0.72 15.82 4.03
C THR A 142 1.29 16.69 2.91
N GLN A 143 2.12 16.11 2.05
CA GLN A 143 2.52 16.75 0.79
C GLN A 143 1.61 16.38 -0.38
N ASN A 144 0.72 15.41 -0.18
CA ASN A 144 -0.18 14.91 -1.20
C ASN A 144 -1.31 15.90 -1.50
N HIS A 145 -1.50 16.22 -2.78
CA HIS A 145 -2.50 17.18 -3.23
C HIS A 145 -3.94 16.76 -2.87
N ALA A 146 -4.31 15.50 -3.13
CA ALA A 146 -5.67 15.02 -2.91
C ALA A 146 -6.07 15.08 -1.42
N LEU A 147 -5.16 14.68 -0.52
CA LEU A 147 -5.43 14.77 0.92
C LEU A 147 -5.46 16.21 1.42
N ARG A 148 -4.64 17.12 0.86
CA ARG A 148 -4.70 18.56 1.16
C ARG A 148 -6.04 19.18 0.76
N GLU A 149 -6.60 18.82 -0.38
CA GLU A 149 -7.92 19.30 -0.80
C GLU A 149 -9.01 18.88 0.17
N VAL A 150 -8.97 17.62 0.65
CA VAL A 150 -9.89 17.12 1.67
C VAL A 150 -9.77 17.93 2.96
N ILE A 151 -8.54 18.19 3.44
CA ILE A 151 -8.30 18.98 4.65
C ILE A 151 -8.79 20.43 4.47
N HIS A 152 -8.55 21.04 3.32
CA HIS A 152 -9.01 22.40 3.02
C HIS A 152 -10.54 22.49 2.99
N PHE A 153 -11.20 21.51 2.37
CA PHE A 153 -12.65 21.44 2.34
C PHE A 153 -13.24 21.20 3.73
N LEU A 154 -12.59 20.37 4.55
CA LEU A 154 -12.97 20.16 5.96
C LEU A 154 -12.90 21.46 6.77
N ASP A 155 -11.82 22.24 6.65
CA ASP A 155 -11.70 23.54 7.32
C ASP A 155 -12.82 24.51 6.90
N LYS A 156 -13.21 24.51 5.62
CA LYS A 156 -14.34 25.30 5.12
C LYS A 156 -15.67 24.85 5.71
N ILE A 157 -15.93 23.53 5.77
CA ILE A 157 -17.15 22.99 6.39
C ILE A 157 -17.18 23.32 7.88
N ASP A 158 -16.09 23.14 8.60
CA ASP A 158 -16.05 23.33 10.04
C ASP A 158 -16.34 24.79 10.43
N LYS A 159 -15.96 25.76 9.58
CA LYS A 159 -16.30 27.18 9.75
C LYS A 159 -17.76 27.51 9.46
N LEU A 160 -18.38 26.85 8.48
CA LEU A 160 -19.74 27.16 8.02
C LEU A 160 -20.82 26.34 8.74
N ARG A 161 -20.60 25.04 8.90
CA ARG A 161 -21.50 24.06 9.49
C ARG A 161 -20.72 23.02 10.33
N PRO A 162 -20.30 23.35 11.57
CA PRO A 162 -19.48 22.48 12.42
C PRO A 162 -20.17 21.15 12.79
N ASP A 163 -21.50 21.10 12.72
CA ASP A 163 -22.31 19.91 13.03
C ASP A 163 -22.68 19.09 11.77
N ALA A 164 -22.22 19.52 10.59
CA ALA A 164 -22.51 18.85 9.34
C ALA A 164 -22.05 17.38 9.38
N PRO A 165 -22.93 16.43 9.02
CA PRO A 165 -22.54 15.04 8.85
C PRO A 165 -21.52 14.89 7.72
N LEU A 166 -20.49 14.08 7.93
CA LEU A 166 -19.46 13.79 6.92
C LEU A 166 -19.45 12.30 6.56
N LEU A 167 -19.19 11.98 5.29
CA LEU A 167 -18.99 10.61 4.82
C LEU A 167 -17.59 10.46 4.22
N LEU A 168 -16.75 9.68 4.88
CA LEU A 168 -15.40 9.35 4.44
C LEU A 168 -15.44 8.10 3.55
N LEU A 169 -15.09 8.28 2.28
CA LEU A 169 -15.05 7.22 1.27
C LEU A 169 -13.60 6.82 1.00
N GLY A 170 -13.35 5.54 0.79
CA GLY A 170 -12.04 5.05 0.35
C GLY A 170 -11.80 3.61 0.76
N GLU A 171 -10.62 3.09 0.46
CA GLU A 171 -10.28 1.68 0.70
C GLU A 171 -10.16 1.32 2.18
N ASN A 172 -10.21 0.02 2.46
CA ASN A 172 -10.01 -0.48 3.81
C ASN A 172 -8.59 -0.17 4.28
N GLY A 173 -8.50 0.40 5.49
CA GLY A 173 -7.20 0.78 6.06
C GLY A 173 -6.59 2.08 5.50
N SER A 174 -7.28 2.85 4.65
CA SER A 174 -6.76 4.13 4.12
C SER A 174 -6.61 5.24 5.16
N GLY A 175 -6.98 5.02 6.42
CA GLY A 175 -6.86 6.03 7.49
C GLY A 175 -8.10 6.90 7.71
N LYS A 176 -9.28 6.47 7.24
CA LYS A 176 -10.56 7.14 7.52
C LYS A 176 -10.80 7.40 9.02
N GLU A 177 -10.45 6.44 9.88
CA GLU A 177 -10.57 6.63 11.34
C GLU A 177 -9.63 7.73 11.86
N TRP A 178 -8.41 7.81 11.34
CA TRP A 178 -7.46 8.87 11.72
C TRP A 178 -8.00 10.24 11.32
N LEU A 179 -8.51 10.36 10.10
CA LEU A 179 -9.13 11.62 9.65
C LEU A 179 -10.36 11.98 10.50
N ALA A 180 -11.21 11.01 10.85
CA ALA A 180 -12.35 11.24 11.73
C ALA A 180 -11.96 11.72 13.13
N ARG A 181 -10.90 11.13 13.72
CA ARG A 181 -10.33 11.61 14.99
C ARG A 181 -9.80 13.03 14.87
N TRP A 182 -9.21 13.37 13.72
CA TRP A 182 -8.72 14.73 13.49
C TRP A 182 -9.81 15.74 13.40
N ILE A 183 -10.87 15.43 12.64
CA ILE A 183 -12.06 16.26 12.57
C ILE A 183 -12.61 16.54 13.97
N HIS A 184 -12.63 15.53 14.85
CA HIS A 184 -13.07 15.68 16.23
C HIS A 184 -12.17 16.62 17.06
N THR A 185 -10.85 16.42 17.00
CA THR A 185 -9.87 17.21 17.77
C THR A 185 -9.73 18.64 17.22
N ALA A 186 -9.67 18.81 15.91
CA ALA A 186 -9.54 20.10 15.22
C ALA A 186 -10.75 21.01 15.50
N ALA A 187 -11.96 20.44 15.51
CA ALA A 187 -13.18 21.14 15.89
C ALA A 187 -13.29 21.41 17.41
N LYS A 188 -12.31 21.00 18.22
CA LYS A 188 -12.25 21.17 19.68
C LYS A 188 -13.55 20.77 20.39
N ARG A 189 -14.13 19.64 19.97
CA ARG A 189 -15.41 19.17 20.52
C ARG A 189 -15.24 18.78 21.99
N LYS A 190 -16.27 19.06 22.80
CA LYS A 190 -16.24 18.85 24.26
C LYS A 190 -16.66 17.43 24.68
N GLY A 191 -17.43 16.73 23.85
CA GLY A 191 -17.90 15.37 24.14
C GLY A 191 -16.90 14.29 23.68
N PRO A 192 -17.19 13.01 23.96
CA PRO A 192 -16.32 11.90 23.57
C PRO A 192 -16.32 11.62 22.06
N PHE A 193 -15.25 10.97 21.59
CA PHE A 193 -15.19 10.33 20.27
C PHE A 193 -15.66 8.89 20.39
N VAL A 194 -16.87 8.60 19.93
CA VAL A 194 -17.52 7.28 20.04
C VAL A 194 -17.43 6.56 18.71
N ILE A 195 -16.96 5.31 18.72
CA ILE A 195 -16.83 4.47 17.51
C ILE A 195 -17.86 3.36 17.56
N VAL A 196 -18.53 3.12 16.42
CA VAL A 196 -19.40 1.96 16.20
C VAL A 196 -19.01 1.30 14.88
N ASP A 197 -18.78 -0.01 14.90
CA ASP A 197 -18.54 -0.80 13.70
C ASP A 197 -19.83 -1.50 13.25
N CYS A 198 -20.34 -1.07 12.10
CA CYS A 198 -21.64 -1.49 11.59
C CYS A 198 -21.60 -2.84 10.89
N GLN A 199 -20.40 -3.37 10.63
CA GLN A 199 -20.22 -4.70 10.03
C GLN A 199 -20.14 -5.81 11.09
N VAL A 200 -19.65 -5.49 12.29
CA VAL A 200 -19.39 -6.49 13.34
C VAL A 200 -20.66 -6.86 14.11
N LEU A 201 -21.59 -5.92 14.27
CA LEU A 201 -22.80 -6.12 15.07
C LEU A 201 -23.96 -6.66 14.23
N PRO A 202 -24.70 -7.68 14.71
CA PRO A 202 -25.97 -8.09 14.12
C PRO A 202 -26.98 -6.93 14.09
N GLU A 203 -27.86 -6.89 13.09
CA GLU A 203 -28.81 -5.78 12.84
C GLU A 203 -29.58 -5.36 14.10
N GLY A 204 -30.20 -6.30 14.81
CA GLY A 204 -30.95 -6.00 16.03
C GLY A 204 -30.10 -5.37 17.14
N ILE A 205 -28.86 -5.81 17.29
CA ILE A 205 -27.93 -5.27 18.30
C ILE A 205 -27.42 -3.89 17.88
N LEU A 206 -27.16 -3.68 16.59
CA LEU A 206 -26.71 -2.41 16.05
C LEU A 206 -27.76 -1.31 16.28
N ASP A 207 -29.03 -1.60 16.03
CA ASP A 207 -30.13 -0.68 16.29
C ASP A 207 -30.19 -0.27 17.77
N MET A 208 -30.03 -1.25 18.67
CA MET A 208 -30.05 -1.01 20.12
C MET A 208 -28.84 -0.20 20.59
N GLU A 209 -27.65 -0.50 20.07
CA GLU A 209 -26.44 0.26 20.40
C GLU A 209 -26.52 1.69 19.86
N LEU A 210 -26.97 1.91 18.63
CA LEU A 210 -27.04 3.25 18.04
C LEU A 210 -28.10 4.13 18.70
N PHE A 211 -29.31 3.60 18.85
CA PHE A 211 -30.50 4.38 19.21
C PHE A 211 -30.93 4.22 20.68
N GLY A 212 -30.37 3.25 21.41
CA GLY A 212 -30.77 2.94 22.78
C GLY A 212 -32.04 2.09 22.86
N GLN A 213 -32.45 1.77 24.09
CA GLN A 213 -33.66 0.96 24.36
C GLN A 213 -34.43 1.41 25.59
N SER A 214 -35.76 1.36 25.50
CA SER A 214 -36.66 1.44 26.66
C SER A 214 -36.67 0.12 27.44
N ALA A 215 -37.06 0.16 28.71
CA ALA A 215 -37.01 -0.98 29.64
C ALA A 215 -38.01 -2.12 29.34
N GLU A 216 -38.80 -2.05 28.27
CA GLU A 216 -40.03 -2.85 28.10
C GLU A 216 -39.82 -4.25 27.49
N TRP A 217 -38.62 -4.61 27.05
CA TRP A 217 -38.38 -5.84 26.26
C TRP A 217 -37.66 -6.98 27.02
N TYR A 218 -37.23 -6.79 28.28
CA TYR A 218 -36.70 -7.88 29.12
C TYR A 218 -37.26 -7.90 30.55
N THR A 219 -37.63 -9.11 30.97
CA THR A 219 -38.09 -9.48 32.30
C THR A 219 -37.05 -9.12 33.37
N SER A 220 -37.49 -8.33 34.37
CA SER A 220 -36.86 -8.08 35.67
C SER A 220 -35.40 -7.59 35.67
N GLN A 221 -35.21 -6.28 35.90
CA GLN A 221 -33.95 -5.56 36.19
C GLN A 221 -33.16 -4.93 35.02
N SER A 222 -33.81 -4.41 33.97
CA SER A 222 -33.08 -3.65 32.93
C SER A 222 -33.26 -2.14 33.11
N SER A 223 -32.20 -1.44 33.53
CA SER A 223 -32.10 0.02 33.45
C SER A 223 -32.13 0.47 31.98
N GLU A 224 -32.79 1.59 31.70
CA GLU A 224 -32.74 2.25 30.39
C GLU A 224 -31.28 2.40 29.91
N LYS A 225 -30.98 1.93 28.70
CA LYS A 225 -29.62 2.00 28.13
C LYS A 225 -29.58 3.08 27.06
N ALA A 226 -28.84 4.15 27.35
CA ALA A 226 -28.59 5.24 26.41
C ALA A 226 -27.90 4.73 25.14
N GLY A 227 -28.35 5.24 23.98
CA GLY A 227 -27.74 4.93 22.69
C GLY A 227 -26.37 5.59 22.51
N LYS A 228 -25.62 5.17 21.50
CA LYS A 228 -24.31 5.76 21.14
C LYS A 228 -24.46 7.19 20.60
N LEU A 229 -25.58 7.51 19.95
CA LEU A 229 -25.91 8.88 19.55
C LEU A 229 -26.05 9.82 20.75
N GLU A 230 -26.66 9.32 21.83
CA GLU A 230 -26.81 10.05 23.10
C GLU A 230 -25.46 10.15 23.83
N THR A 231 -24.76 9.02 23.93
CA THR A 231 -23.44 8.93 24.59
C THR A 231 -22.42 9.86 23.95
N ALA A 232 -22.48 10.06 22.64
CA ALA A 232 -21.59 10.98 21.94
C ALA A 232 -21.80 12.44 22.35
N GLY A 233 -23.02 12.84 22.76
CA GLY A 233 -23.33 14.18 23.27
C GLY A 233 -22.79 15.30 22.37
N GLN A 234 -22.08 16.29 22.92
CA GLN A 234 -21.43 17.36 22.14
C GLN A 234 -20.12 16.91 21.44
N GLY A 235 -19.91 15.61 21.29
CA GLY A 235 -18.72 14.98 20.71
C GLY A 235 -18.93 14.56 19.26
N THR A 236 -18.39 13.40 18.91
CA THR A 236 -18.47 12.84 17.55
C THR A 236 -18.79 11.36 17.59
N LEU A 237 -19.77 10.94 16.78
CA LEU A 237 -20.07 9.54 16.52
C LEU A 237 -19.44 9.13 15.18
N PHE A 238 -18.49 8.22 15.22
CA PHE A 238 -17.85 7.64 14.05
C PHE A 238 -18.45 6.28 13.72
N LEU A 239 -19.08 6.17 12.56
CA LEU A 239 -19.72 4.96 12.05
C LEU A 239 -18.82 4.29 11.02
N ARG A 240 -18.16 3.20 11.41
CA ARG A 240 -17.36 2.39 10.50
C ARG A 240 -18.26 1.49 9.67
N ASN A 241 -17.97 1.42 8.37
CA ASN A 241 -18.64 0.53 7.41
C ASN A 241 -20.14 0.81 7.35
N VAL A 242 -20.52 2.09 7.27
CA VAL A 242 -21.91 2.55 7.24
C VAL A 242 -22.69 1.96 6.06
N ASP A 243 -22.00 1.62 4.97
CA ASP A 243 -22.52 0.91 3.80
C ASP A 243 -22.93 -0.55 4.08
N LYS A 244 -22.58 -1.10 5.24
CA LYS A 244 -22.95 -2.46 5.67
C LYS A 244 -24.16 -2.51 6.60
N MET A 245 -24.73 -1.34 6.94
CA MET A 245 -25.97 -1.28 7.71
C MET A 245 -27.14 -1.84 6.91
N ALA A 246 -28.07 -2.51 7.59
CA ALA A 246 -29.35 -2.86 7.00
C ALA A 246 -30.13 -1.60 6.58
N GLU A 247 -30.90 -1.70 5.50
CA GLU A 247 -31.65 -0.58 4.93
C GLU A 247 -32.55 0.12 5.97
N LYS A 248 -33.21 -0.66 6.82
CA LYS A 248 -34.09 -0.14 7.88
C LYS A 248 -33.31 0.74 8.89
N THR A 249 -32.13 0.29 9.31
CA THR A 249 -31.23 1.06 10.19
C THR A 249 -30.75 2.34 9.50
N GLN A 250 -30.42 2.27 8.21
CA GLN A 250 -30.02 3.45 7.43
C GLN A 250 -31.13 4.49 7.33
N LEU A 251 -32.37 4.07 7.08
CA LEU A 251 -33.53 4.97 7.03
C LEU A 251 -33.81 5.62 8.39
N LYS A 252 -33.68 4.86 9.48
CA LYS A 252 -33.82 5.40 10.84
C LYS A 252 -32.73 6.42 11.18
N LEU A 253 -31.49 6.16 10.78
CA LEU A 253 -30.39 7.12 10.90
C LEU A 253 -30.64 8.38 10.06
N ALA A 254 -31.15 8.23 8.83
CA ALA A 254 -31.50 9.36 7.98
C ALA A 254 -32.58 10.24 8.61
N GLN A 255 -33.62 9.64 9.19
CA GLN A 255 -34.65 10.35 9.94
C GLN A 255 -34.06 11.11 11.14
N ALA A 256 -33.14 10.48 11.88
CA ALA A 256 -32.47 11.11 13.02
C ALA A 256 -31.66 12.34 12.61
N LEU A 257 -30.87 12.21 11.53
CA LEU A 257 -30.05 13.30 10.99
C LEU A 257 -30.90 14.44 10.42
N GLN A 258 -32.00 14.14 9.72
CA GLN A 258 -32.90 15.14 9.13
C GLN A 258 -33.67 15.94 10.18
N SER A 259 -34.15 15.25 11.21
CA SER A 259 -34.96 15.88 12.27
C SER A 259 -34.12 16.49 13.40
N GLY A 260 -32.81 16.22 13.43
CA GLY A 260 -31.90 16.71 14.47
C GLY A 260 -32.11 16.02 15.82
N GLY A 261 -32.68 14.82 15.83
CA GLY A 261 -33.01 14.09 17.05
C GLY A 261 -33.78 12.80 16.79
N LEU A 262 -34.14 12.10 17.86
CA LEU A 262 -34.91 10.85 17.81
C LEU A 262 -36.07 10.93 18.80
N ALA A 263 -37.22 10.42 18.41
CA ALA A 263 -38.28 10.11 19.36
C ALA A 263 -37.93 8.80 20.08
N LYS A 264 -37.79 8.84 21.40
CA LYS A 264 -37.72 7.65 22.24
C LYS A 264 -39.05 6.88 22.18
N THR A 265 -39.01 5.60 22.52
CA THR A 265 -40.20 4.72 22.56
C THR A 265 -41.26 5.20 23.55
N ASP A 266 -40.86 5.97 24.58
CA ASP A 266 -41.75 6.63 25.55
C ASP A 266 -42.37 7.95 25.05
N GLY A 267 -42.04 8.37 23.82
CA GLY A 267 -42.50 9.61 23.20
C GLY A 267 -41.66 10.85 23.52
N GLN A 268 -40.59 10.75 24.32
CA GLN A 268 -39.70 11.87 24.59
C GLN A 268 -38.80 12.19 23.39
N TRP A 269 -38.61 13.48 23.10
CA TRP A 269 -37.70 13.92 22.06
C TRP A 269 -36.27 14.01 22.58
N LEU A 270 -35.36 13.27 21.95
CA LEU A 270 -33.93 13.29 22.24
C LEU A 270 -33.18 14.11 21.17
N PRO A 271 -32.70 15.33 21.48
CA PRO A 271 -31.95 16.12 20.52
C PRO A 271 -30.58 15.51 20.23
N MET A 272 -30.20 15.45 18.96
CA MET A 272 -28.89 14.98 18.52
C MET A 272 -27.91 16.16 18.49
N THR A 273 -26.98 16.20 19.44
CA THR A 273 -25.97 17.26 19.56
C THR A 273 -24.58 16.84 19.07
N CYS A 274 -24.42 15.57 18.68
CA CYS A 274 -23.16 15.04 18.21
C CYS A 274 -23.00 15.26 16.70
N ARG A 275 -21.75 15.39 16.26
CA ARG A 275 -21.44 15.30 14.83
C ARG A 275 -21.35 13.84 14.42
N VAL A 276 -21.98 13.47 13.32
CA VAL A 276 -21.90 12.12 12.77
C VAL A 276 -20.88 12.08 11.63
N VAL A 277 -19.93 11.15 11.72
CA VAL A 277 -18.93 10.89 10.66
C VAL A 277 -19.06 9.44 10.24
N GLY A 278 -19.57 9.19 9.04
CA GLY A 278 -19.63 7.86 8.44
C GLY A 278 -18.34 7.52 7.70
N ALA A 279 -18.00 6.24 7.63
CA ALA A 279 -16.96 5.72 6.77
C ALA A 279 -17.50 4.55 5.96
N ALA A 280 -17.25 4.55 4.65
CA ALA A 280 -17.63 3.47 3.76
C ALA A 280 -16.43 2.98 2.94
N HIS A 281 -16.48 1.70 2.56
CA HIS A 281 -15.52 1.12 1.64
C HIS A 281 -15.92 1.41 0.19
N VAL A 282 -15.06 2.12 -0.55
CA VAL A 282 -15.29 2.40 -1.97
C VAL A 282 -13.95 2.30 -2.70
N MET A 283 -13.95 1.56 -3.82
CA MET A 283 -12.83 1.55 -4.77
C MET A 283 -12.80 2.90 -5.51
N PRO A 284 -11.64 3.40 -5.98
CA PRO A 284 -11.52 4.74 -6.57
C PRO A 284 -12.58 5.11 -7.64
N ASP A 285 -12.99 4.12 -8.45
CA ASP A 285 -13.95 4.28 -9.55
C ASP A 285 -15.35 3.74 -9.24
N ALA A 286 -15.57 3.20 -8.04
CA ALA A 286 -16.86 2.67 -7.64
C ALA A 286 -17.76 3.76 -7.03
N ASP A 287 -19.07 3.56 -7.13
CA ASP A 287 -20.05 4.41 -6.46
C ASP A 287 -20.66 3.66 -5.27
N VAL A 288 -20.97 4.38 -4.18
CA VAL A 288 -21.57 3.81 -2.96
C VAL A 288 -23.10 3.69 -3.07
N SER A 289 -23.67 4.05 -4.22
CA SER A 289 -25.13 4.09 -4.45
C SER A 289 -25.82 2.73 -4.35
N GLU A 290 -25.08 1.62 -4.53
CA GLU A 290 -25.65 0.28 -4.39
C GLU A 290 -25.87 -0.15 -2.94
N THR A 291 -25.18 0.47 -1.98
CA THR A 291 -25.15 0.02 -0.58
C THR A 291 -25.66 1.06 0.41
N LEU A 292 -25.54 2.35 0.09
CA LEU A 292 -26.06 3.44 0.91
C LEU A 292 -27.32 4.03 0.29
N VAL A 293 -28.44 4.01 1.02
CA VAL A 293 -29.70 4.61 0.54
C VAL A 293 -29.54 6.10 0.30
N SER A 294 -30.10 6.59 -0.81
CA SER A 294 -30.04 7.99 -1.22
C SER A 294 -30.46 8.96 -0.12
N ASN A 295 -31.49 8.60 0.66
CA ASN A 295 -32.01 9.39 1.78
C ASN A 295 -30.98 9.66 2.88
N LEU A 296 -30.09 8.69 3.13
CA LEU A 296 -29.00 8.82 4.10
C LEU A 296 -27.80 9.52 3.45
N ARG A 297 -27.45 9.10 2.22
CA ARG A 297 -26.30 9.61 1.47
C ARG A 297 -26.31 11.12 1.34
N PHE A 298 -27.43 11.70 0.90
CA PHE A 298 -27.54 13.13 0.63
C PHE A 298 -27.48 14.03 1.88
N LEU A 299 -27.52 13.45 3.08
CA LEU A 299 -27.34 14.20 4.33
C LEU A 299 -25.86 14.40 4.67
N PHE A 300 -24.98 13.59 4.09
CA PHE A 300 -23.54 13.65 4.31
C PHE A 300 -22.84 14.49 3.26
N TYR A 301 -21.79 15.20 3.67
CA TYR A 301 -20.77 15.68 2.76
C TYR A 301 -19.74 14.59 2.49
N GLU A 302 -19.59 14.21 1.22
CA GLU A 302 -18.70 13.14 0.79
C GLU A 302 -17.25 13.62 0.66
N LEU A 303 -16.33 12.85 1.24
CA LEU A 303 -14.90 13.12 1.22
C LEU A 303 -14.15 11.84 0.85
N ARG A 304 -13.41 11.88 -0.25
CA ARG A 304 -12.60 10.74 -0.71
C ARG A 304 -11.23 10.78 -0.04
N VAL A 305 -10.93 9.75 0.75
CA VAL A 305 -9.64 9.57 1.42
C VAL A 305 -8.75 8.70 0.54
N PRO A 306 -7.61 9.23 0.03
CA PRO A 306 -6.73 8.48 -0.85
C PRO A 306 -6.13 7.26 -0.16
N SER A 307 -5.97 6.18 -0.94
CA SER A 307 -5.22 4.99 -0.57
C SER A 307 -3.72 5.29 -0.45
N LEU A 308 -2.96 4.43 0.23
CA LEU A 308 -1.54 4.69 0.47
C LEU A 308 -0.72 4.78 -0.83
N ARG A 309 -1.09 4.02 -1.87
CA ARG A 309 -0.46 4.08 -3.20
C ARG A 309 -0.70 5.38 -3.96
N GLU A 310 -1.73 6.15 -3.60
CA GLU A 310 -2.05 7.47 -4.19
C GLU A 310 -1.38 8.63 -3.44
N ARG A 311 -0.75 8.35 -2.29
CA ARG A 311 -0.03 9.33 -1.45
C ARG A 311 1.35 8.83 -1.03
N LYS A 312 2.16 8.50 -2.02
CA LYS A 312 3.53 7.98 -1.83
C LYS A 312 4.41 8.95 -1.04
N GLU A 313 4.14 10.24 -1.14
CA GLU A 313 4.87 11.32 -0.45
C GLU A 313 4.71 11.25 1.08
N ASP A 314 3.62 10.66 1.57
CA ASP A 314 3.35 10.52 3.00
C ASP A 314 3.98 9.25 3.59
N ILE A 315 4.41 8.28 2.75
CA ILE A 315 4.96 7.00 3.20
C ILE A 315 6.15 7.19 4.16
N PRO A 316 7.17 8.05 3.88
CA PRO A 316 8.29 8.24 4.79
C PRO A 316 7.86 8.68 6.19
N ALA A 317 6.93 9.63 6.27
CA ALA A 317 6.40 10.12 7.54
C ALA A 317 5.63 9.05 8.31
N ILE A 318 4.79 8.27 7.62
CA ILE A 318 3.98 7.20 8.23
C ILE A 318 4.88 6.04 8.69
N CYS A 319 5.91 5.69 7.93
CA CYS A 319 6.91 4.67 8.31
C CYS A 319 7.62 5.08 9.60
N HIS A 320 8.12 6.32 9.65
CA HIS A 320 8.78 6.86 10.83
C HIS A 320 7.89 6.78 12.08
N PHE A 321 6.62 7.17 11.94
CA PHE A 321 5.62 7.09 13.02
C PHE A 321 5.38 5.69 13.54
N TYR A 322 5.13 4.73 12.64
CA TYR A 322 4.90 3.36 13.09
C TYR A 322 6.15 2.72 13.69
N LEU A 323 7.34 3.06 13.19
CA LEU A 323 8.60 2.62 13.78
C LEU A 323 8.83 3.23 15.16
N ALA A 324 8.57 4.53 15.34
CA ALA A 324 8.69 5.20 16.64
C ALA A 324 7.73 4.59 17.68
N GLN A 325 6.46 4.36 17.30
CA GLN A 325 5.51 3.67 18.18
C GLN A 325 5.94 2.26 18.54
N ALA A 326 6.42 1.50 17.55
CA ALA A 326 6.87 0.13 17.77
C ALA A 326 8.14 0.11 18.64
N ALA A 327 9.10 0.99 18.39
CA ALA A 327 10.33 1.13 19.18
C ALA A 327 10.04 1.44 20.64
N LYS A 328 9.11 2.39 20.90
CA LYS A 328 8.62 2.70 22.25
C LYS A 328 7.98 1.49 22.93
N ARG A 329 7.13 0.76 22.20
CA ARG A 329 6.43 -0.43 22.72
C ARG A 329 7.38 -1.60 23.03
N PHE A 330 8.41 -1.79 22.20
CA PHE A 330 9.38 -2.88 22.34
C PHE A 330 10.64 -2.48 23.12
N ALA A 331 10.71 -1.26 23.63
CA ALA A 331 11.88 -0.69 24.33
C ALA A 331 13.19 -0.83 23.51
N LYS A 332 13.10 -0.65 22.19
CA LYS A 332 14.26 -0.62 21.28
C LYS A 332 14.58 0.82 20.86
N GLY A 333 15.81 1.06 20.41
CA GLY A 333 16.16 2.30 19.72
C GLY A 333 15.40 2.43 18.40
N LEU A 334 15.20 3.65 17.92
CA LEU A 334 14.57 3.92 16.64
C LEU A 334 15.60 3.68 15.51
N PRO A 335 15.47 2.62 14.69
CA PRO A 335 16.40 2.38 13.61
C PRO A 335 16.10 3.28 12.41
N GLN A 336 17.14 3.59 11.64
CA GLN A 336 17.00 4.26 10.35
C GLN A 336 16.61 3.25 9.27
N LEU A 337 15.78 3.67 8.31
CA LEU A 337 15.51 2.89 7.10
C LEU A 337 16.57 3.20 6.06
N SER A 338 17.14 2.16 5.44
CA SER A 338 18.06 2.37 4.32
C SER A 338 17.30 2.90 3.08
N PRO A 339 17.97 3.62 2.17
CA PRO A 339 17.34 4.12 0.94
C PRO A 339 16.69 3.01 0.10
N GLU A 340 17.30 1.82 0.04
CA GLU A 340 16.79 0.65 -0.67
C GLU A 340 15.44 0.19 -0.11
N VAL A 341 15.30 0.21 1.22
CA VAL A 341 14.06 -0.15 1.90
C VAL A 341 12.99 0.89 1.62
N MET A 342 13.32 2.18 1.69
CA MET A 342 12.37 3.25 1.38
C MET A 342 11.85 3.15 -0.06
N ALA A 343 12.74 2.80 -0.99
CA ALA A 343 12.38 2.53 -2.38
C ALA A 343 11.39 1.38 -2.50
N ALA A 344 11.68 0.24 -1.86
CA ALA A 344 10.80 -0.94 -1.89
C ALA A 344 9.42 -0.65 -1.27
N LEU A 345 9.38 0.06 -0.14
CA LEU A 345 8.13 0.45 0.53
C LEU A 345 7.30 1.41 -0.34
N THR A 346 7.93 2.33 -1.06
CA THR A 346 7.24 3.29 -1.92
C THR A 346 6.64 2.64 -3.16
N ASN A 347 7.30 1.63 -3.72
CA ASN A 347 6.84 0.98 -4.94
C ASN A 347 5.78 -0.11 -4.70
N TYR A 348 5.62 -0.57 -3.46
CA TYR A 348 4.60 -1.54 -3.13
C TYR A 348 3.18 -0.96 -3.25
N HIS A 349 2.21 -1.78 -3.66
CA HIS A 349 0.84 -1.34 -3.93
C HIS A 349 -0.01 -1.16 -2.66
N TRP A 350 0.44 -1.72 -1.53
CA TRP A 350 -0.24 -1.64 -0.22
C TRP A 350 -1.73 -2.02 -0.26
N PRO A 351 -2.09 -3.25 -0.69
CA PRO A 351 -3.49 -3.71 -0.69
C PRO A 351 -4.17 -3.61 0.69
N GLY A 352 -3.41 -3.72 1.77
CA GLY A 352 -3.89 -3.55 3.14
C GLY A 352 -3.66 -2.15 3.73
N ASN A 353 -3.24 -1.17 2.92
CA ASN A 353 -3.01 0.24 3.29
C ASN A 353 -2.22 0.40 4.62
N LEU A 354 -2.66 1.29 5.51
CA LEU A 354 -1.94 1.61 6.75
C LEU A 354 -1.81 0.42 7.72
N PRO A 355 -2.83 -0.44 7.93
CA PRO A 355 -2.68 -1.65 8.75
C PRO A 355 -1.55 -2.59 8.28
N GLU A 356 -1.40 -2.76 6.96
CA GLU A 356 -0.34 -3.58 6.39
C GLU A 356 1.03 -2.92 6.57
N LEU A 357 1.14 -1.61 6.29
CA LEU A 357 2.37 -0.86 6.51
C LEU A 357 2.82 -0.91 7.98
N ARG A 358 1.89 -0.71 8.92
CA ARG A 358 2.18 -0.85 10.35
C ARG A 358 2.76 -2.22 10.68
N ARG A 359 2.16 -3.30 10.16
CA ARG A 359 2.63 -4.66 10.38
C ARG A 359 4.03 -4.87 9.80
N ALA A 360 4.30 -4.33 8.61
CA ALA A 360 5.63 -4.39 8.01
C ALA A 360 6.67 -3.67 8.89
N MET A 361 6.38 -2.48 9.41
CA MET A 361 7.29 -1.76 10.31
C MET A 361 7.54 -2.53 11.61
N GLU A 362 6.49 -3.08 12.23
CA GLU A 362 6.63 -3.92 13.42
C GLU A 362 7.48 -5.17 13.13
N TRP A 363 7.28 -5.83 11.98
CA TRP A 363 8.06 -6.99 11.55
C TRP A 363 9.54 -6.67 11.38
N MET A 364 9.84 -5.58 10.68
CA MET A 364 11.23 -5.16 10.43
C MET A 364 11.96 -4.87 11.74
N LEU A 365 11.31 -4.15 12.67
CA LEU A 365 11.89 -3.83 13.96
C LEU A 365 12.14 -5.07 14.84
N LEU A 366 11.29 -6.10 14.73
CA LEU A 366 11.48 -7.36 15.44
C LEU A 366 12.70 -8.13 14.93
N ASN A 367 12.93 -8.11 13.62
CA ASN A 367 14.09 -8.76 12.98
C ASN A 367 15.35 -7.89 12.99
N ALA A 368 15.24 -6.63 13.42
CA ALA A 368 16.35 -5.69 13.45
C ALA A 368 17.45 -6.11 14.42
N GLY A 369 18.70 -6.10 13.93
CA GLY A 369 19.91 -6.11 14.74
C GLY A 369 20.35 -4.70 15.14
N GLU A 370 21.67 -4.52 15.33
CA GLU A 370 22.28 -3.20 15.49
C GLU A 370 22.52 -2.56 14.11
N GLY A 371 22.05 -1.31 13.93
CA GLY A 371 22.25 -0.55 12.69
C GLY A 371 20.97 -0.25 11.91
N PRO A 372 21.09 0.22 10.65
CA PRO A 372 19.95 0.56 9.80
C PRO A 372 19.21 -0.69 9.32
N LEU A 373 17.90 -0.55 9.09
CA LEU A 373 17.07 -1.57 8.48
C LEU A 373 17.34 -1.63 6.97
N THR A 374 17.86 -2.77 6.53
CA THR A 374 18.14 -3.12 5.13
C THR A 374 17.04 -4.02 4.54
N LEU A 375 17.14 -4.34 3.23
CA LEU A 375 16.17 -5.21 2.52
C LEU A 375 15.99 -6.60 3.15
N GLU A 376 16.98 -7.12 3.87
CA GLU A 376 16.89 -8.44 4.52
C GLU A 376 15.87 -8.48 5.67
N HIS A 377 15.55 -7.30 6.23
CA HIS A 377 14.59 -7.15 7.32
C HIS A 377 13.15 -7.02 6.80
N LEU A 378 12.94 -6.73 5.52
CA LEU A 378 11.62 -6.62 4.92
C LEU A 378 10.91 -8.00 4.91
N PRO A 379 9.58 -8.04 5.10
CA PRO A 379 8.75 -9.19 4.75
C PRO A 379 9.04 -9.67 3.33
N ARG A 380 9.02 -10.98 3.10
CA ARG A 380 9.40 -11.59 1.81
C ARG A 380 8.54 -11.06 0.67
N GLU A 381 7.27 -10.76 0.93
CA GLU A 381 6.29 -10.24 -0.01
C GLU A 381 6.61 -8.82 -0.48
N LEU A 382 7.37 -8.07 0.32
CA LEU A 382 7.82 -6.69 0.02
C LEU A 382 9.22 -6.64 -0.58
N ARG A 383 9.95 -7.77 -0.59
CA ARG A 383 11.28 -7.82 -1.19
C ARG A 383 11.14 -7.80 -2.71
N PRO A 384 11.86 -6.91 -3.43
CA PRO A 384 11.92 -6.99 -4.87
C PRO A 384 12.48 -8.35 -5.29
N MET A 385 11.90 -8.95 -6.33
CA MET A 385 12.39 -10.21 -6.88
C MET A 385 13.79 -9.99 -7.49
N THR A 386 14.76 -10.82 -7.10
CA THR A 386 16.09 -10.80 -7.74
C THR A 386 16.07 -11.60 -9.04
N VAL A 387 17.01 -11.32 -9.95
CA VAL A 387 17.20 -12.10 -11.19
C VAL A 387 17.40 -13.59 -10.87
N GLU A 388 18.08 -13.95 -9.78
CA GLU A 388 18.26 -15.36 -9.40
C GLU A 388 16.93 -16.07 -9.08
N GLN A 389 15.94 -15.35 -8.52
CA GLN A 389 14.61 -15.89 -8.22
C GLN A 389 13.73 -15.99 -9.47
N LEU A 390 13.98 -15.15 -10.47
CA LEU A 390 13.30 -15.16 -11.77
C LEU A 390 13.91 -16.21 -12.72
N THR A 391 15.21 -16.50 -12.63
CA THR A 391 15.87 -17.59 -13.36
C THR A 391 15.43 -18.97 -12.90
N ASP A 392 14.77 -19.08 -11.74
CA ASP A 392 14.12 -20.31 -11.30
C ASP A 392 12.77 -20.54 -11.99
N LEU A 393 12.17 -19.51 -12.61
CA LEU A 393 10.86 -19.57 -13.27
C LEU A 393 10.93 -19.81 -14.79
N SER A 394 12.12 -19.99 -15.37
CA SER A 394 12.31 -20.26 -16.81
C SER A 394 12.05 -21.72 -17.21
N LEU A 395 11.47 -22.52 -16.33
CA LEU A 395 11.06 -23.88 -16.61
C LEU A 395 9.54 -23.92 -16.90
N PRO A 396 9.07 -24.64 -17.94
CA PRO A 396 7.65 -24.93 -18.12
C PRO A 396 7.02 -25.36 -16.79
N LEU A 397 5.76 -25.01 -16.51
CA LEU A 397 5.08 -25.30 -15.22
C LEU A 397 5.30 -26.73 -14.68
N ASN A 398 5.42 -27.70 -15.58
CA ASN A 398 5.70 -29.10 -15.25
C ASN A 398 7.14 -29.32 -14.76
N ASP A 399 8.10 -28.59 -15.33
CA ASP A 399 9.52 -28.65 -14.99
C ASP A 399 9.84 -27.79 -13.76
N TYR A 400 9.14 -26.67 -13.55
CA TYR A 400 9.22 -25.89 -12.31
C TYR A 400 8.70 -26.68 -11.11
N ALA A 401 7.56 -27.37 -11.26
CA ALA A 401 7.04 -28.25 -10.22
C ALA A 401 8.01 -29.39 -9.90
N GLN A 402 8.67 -29.95 -10.91
CA GLN A 402 9.69 -30.99 -10.76
C GLN A 402 10.97 -30.45 -10.09
N GLU A 403 11.43 -29.25 -10.44
CA GLU A 403 12.64 -28.66 -9.85
C GLU A 403 12.41 -28.18 -8.41
N MET A 404 11.24 -27.60 -8.11
CA MET A 404 10.85 -27.29 -6.74
C MET A 404 10.68 -28.56 -5.90
N GLU A 405 10.13 -29.63 -6.48
CA GLU A 405 10.05 -30.93 -5.82
C GLU A 405 11.44 -31.51 -5.57
N ARG A 406 12.35 -31.44 -6.55
CA ARG A 406 13.75 -31.86 -6.42
C ARG A 406 14.47 -31.10 -5.31
N LYS A 407 14.37 -29.77 -5.29
CA LYS A 407 14.97 -28.91 -4.26
C LYS A 407 14.45 -29.24 -2.86
N ARG A 408 13.15 -29.47 -2.71
CA ARG A 408 12.57 -29.90 -1.42
C ARG A 408 13.05 -31.29 -0.99
N ILE A 409 13.22 -32.21 -1.93
CA ILE A 409 13.76 -33.55 -1.64
C ILE A 409 15.22 -33.46 -1.19
N VAL A 410 16.06 -32.67 -1.87
CA VAL A 410 17.46 -32.46 -1.51
C VAL A 410 17.58 -31.81 -0.13
N ALA A 411 16.84 -30.72 0.12
CA ALA A 411 16.85 -30.04 1.42
C ALA A 411 16.40 -30.98 2.57
N ALA A 412 15.39 -31.83 2.32
CA ALA A 412 14.95 -32.81 3.31
C ALA A 412 15.97 -33.93 3.56
N LEU A 413 16.74 -34.34 2.54
CA LEU A 413 17.82 -35.30 2.66
C LEU A 413 19.03 -34.70 3.39
N GLU A 414 19.39 -33.46 3.10
CA GLU A 414 20.46 -32.71 3.79
C GLU A 414 20.12 -32.48 5.27
N GLN A 415 18.90 -32.00 5.57
CA GLN A 415 18.44 -31.79 6.96
C GLN A 415 18.36 -33.07 7.79
N THR A 416 18.29 -34.23 7.12
CA THR A 416 18.23 -35.53 7.78
C THR A 416 19.53 -36.33 7.62
N SER A 417 20.61 -35.68 7.17
CA SER A 417 21.94 -36.27 6.95
C SER A 417 21.91 -37.57 6.14
N GLY A 418 21.09 -37.60 5.08
CA GLY A 418 20.91 -38.76 4.20
C GLY A 418 19.94 -39.83 4.71
N ASN A 419 19.26 -39.63 5.84
CA ASN A 419 18.31 -40.61 6.35
C ASN A 419 16.96 -40.58 5.58
N LYS A 420 16.90 -41.39 4.51
CA LYS A 420 15.76 -41.53 3.59
C LYS A 420 14.42 -41.87 4.27
N ALA A 421 14.44 -42.53 5.44
CA ALA A 421 13.21 -42.81 6.19
C ALA A 421 12.62 -41.55 6.82
N GLN A 422 13.50 -40.69 7.32
CA GLN A 422 13.16 -39.47 8.03
C GLN A 422 12.84 -38.35 7.03
N ALA A 423 13.58 -38.26 5.93
CA ALA A 423 13.29 -37.36 4.81
C ALA A 423 11.88 -37.59 4.23
N ALA A 424 11.49 -38.86 4.00
CA ALA A 424 10.14 -39.19 3.51
C ALA A 424 9.03 -38.74 4.48
N ARG A 425 9.24 -38.91 5.80
CA ARG A 425 8.28 -38.43 6.82
C ARG A 425 8.21 -36.91 6.85
N LEU A 426 9.35 -36.22 6.77
CA LEU A 426 9.44 -34.76 6.73
C LEU A 426 8.70 -34.18 5.50
N LEU A 427 8.76 -34.89 4.37
CA LEU A 427 8.08 -34.52 3.13
C LEU A 427 6.62 -34.96 3.05
N GLY A 428 6.12 -35.75 4.03
CA GLY A 428 4.74 -36.24 4.05
C GLY A 428 4.42 -37.28 2.97
N ILE A 429 5.42 -37.97 2.41
CA ILE A 429 5.25 -38.97 1.35
C ILE A 429 5.70 -40.36 1.79
N SER A 430 5.23 -41.40 1.11
CA SER A 430 5.66 -42.77 1.39
C SER A 430 7.14 -42.96 1.01
N ARG A 431 7.82 -43.87 1.73
CA ARG A 431 9.23 -44.19 1.48
C ARG A 431 9.46 -44.64 0.03
N GLY A 432 8.53 -45.44 -0.52
CA GLY A 432 8.57 -45.89 -1.92
C GLY A 432 8.43 -44.74 -2.93
N ALA A 433 7.56 -43.76 -2.65
CA ALA A 433 7.41 -42.57 -3.49
C ALA A 433 8.67 -41.69 -3.49
N LEU A 434 9.36 -41.57 -2.35
CA LEU A 434 10.65 -40.88 -2.26
C LEU A 434 11.72 -41.58 -3.12
N TYR A 435 11.85 -42.91 -3.03
CA TYR A 435 12.81 -43.67 -3.86
C TYR A 435 12.53 -43.60 -5.36
N TYR A 436 11.26 -43.51 -5.75
CA TYR A 436 10.86 -43.31 -7.14
C TYR A 436 11.29 -41.91 -7.64
N LYS A 437 10.99 -40.87 -6.85
CA LYS A 437 11.36 -39.48 -7.18
C LYS A 437 12.87 -39.23 -7.16
N MET A 438 13.61 -39.84 -6.22
CA MET A 438 15.07 -39.79 -6.20
C MET A 438 15.69 -40.40 -7.47
N ARG A 439 15.10 -41.49 -8.00
CA ARG A 439 15.53 -42.08 -9.28
C ARG A 439 15.16 -41.22 -10.48
N GLN A 440 13.96 -40.64 -10.47
CA GLN A 440 13.47 -39.72 -11.50
C GLN A 440 14.37 -38.47 -11.63
N TYR A 441 14.93 -37.98 -10.52
CA TYR A 441 15.78 -36.77 -10.49
C TYR A 441 17.28 -37.07 -10.36
N HIS A 442 17.71 -38.31 -10.59
CA HIS A 442 19.13 -38.73 -10.53
C HIS A 442 19.86 -38.44 -9.20
N LEU A 443 19.15 -38.43 -8.07
CA LEU A 443 19.69 -38.16 -6.73
C LEU A 443 20.24 -39.43 -6.05
N THR A 444 20.97 -40.27 -6.78
CA THR A 444 21.41 -41.60 -6.31
C THR A 444 22.59 -41.58 -5.34
N GLU A 445 23.24 -40.43 -5.14
CA GLU A 445 24.44 -40.28 -4.29
C GLU A 445 24.14 -39.98 -2.81
N TYR A 446 22.87 -39.80 -2.44
CA TYR A 446 22.41 -39.64 -1.05
C TYR A 446 22.00 -40.94 -0.39
#